data_AF-A0A356W1D7-F1
#
_entry.id   AF-A0A356W1D7-F1
#
_cell.length_a   1.000
_cell.length_b   1.000
_cell.length_c   1.000
_cell.angle_alpha   90.00
_cell.angle_beta   90.00
_cell.angle_gamma   90.00
#
_symmetry.space_group_name_H-M   'P 1'
#
loop_
_entity.id
_entity.type
_entity.pdbx_description
1 polymer ?
#
loop_
_entity_poly.entity_id
_entity_poly.type
_entity_poly.pdbx_seq_one_letter_code
_entity_poly.pdbx_strand_id
1 'polypeptide(L)'
;MRRLLPAILLMLLPTTGEALAHGGGLNAQGCHTNRKTGDYHCHGKTSSSSATPAPRPQRATTNTLPPAPQVRAFRNCSEARAAGAAPVRRGDPGYGPHLDRDNDGIGCE
;
A
#
# COMPACT_ATOMS: atom_id res chain seq x y z
N MET A 1 75.10 0.70 -19.34
CA MET A 1 74.19 -0.44 -19.55
C MET A 1 72.77 0.02 -19.31
N ARG A 2 71.89 -0.21 -20.30
CA ARG A 2 70.47 0.15 -20.31
C ARG A 2 69.68 -0.71 -19.33
N ARG A 3 68.85 -0.09 -18.49
CA ARG A 3 67.67 -0.69 -17.84
C ARG A 3 66.61 0.42 -17.80
N LEU A 4 65.82 0.62 -18.86
CA LEU A 4 64.52 -0.04 -19.11
C LEU A 4 63.67 -0.18 -17.84
N LEU A 5 62.65 0.69 -17.78
CA LEU A 5 61.42 0.77 -16.98
C LEU A 5 60.88 -0.57 -16.41
N PRO A 6 60.18 -0.55 -15.25
CA PRO A 6 58.75 -0.16 -15.28
C PRO A 6 58.36 0.72 -14.07
N ALA A 7 57.83 1.94 -14.23
CA ALA A 7 56.43 2.21 -14.58
C ALA A 7 55.43 1.17 -14.05
N ILE A 8 55.49 0.83 -12.77
CA ILE A 8 54.36 0.26 -12.03
C ILE A 8 54.27 1.03 -10.71
N LEU A 9 54.02 2.35 -10.82
CA LEU A 9 53.43 3.08 -9.71
C LEU A 9 52.02 2.52 -9.56
N LEU A 10 51.91 1.63 -8.58
CA LEU A 10 50.74 0.96 -8.04
C LEU A 10 49.53 1.90 -7.98
N MET A 11 48.80 2.00 -9.10
CA MET A 11 47.47 2.59 -9.18
C MET A 11 46.51 1.62 -8.50
N LEU A 12 46.56 1.55 -7.17
CA LEU A 12 45.53 0.90 -6.36
C LEU A 12 44.34 1.86 -6.29
N LEU A 13 43.57 1.95 -7.38
CA LEU A 13 42.27 2.59 -7.33
C LEU A 13 41.32 1.62 -6.61
N PRO A 14 40.71 2.01 -5.48
CA PRO A 14 39.61 1.24 -4.93
C PRO A 14 38.47 1.31 -5.94
N THR A 15 38.16 0.19 -6.58
CA THR A 15 36.92 0.02 -7.33
C THR A 15 35.80 -0.06 -6.30
N THR A 16 35.33 1.11 -5.84
CA THR A 16 34.09 1.21 -5.07
C THR A 16 32.97 0.70 -5.96
N GLY A 17 32.46 -0.49 -5.64
CA GLY A 17 31.35 -1.10 -6.35
C GLY A 17 30.13 -0.20 -6.28
N GLU A 18 29.62 0.20 -7.44
CA GLU A 18 28.37 0.93 -7.60
C GLU A 18 27.22 0.03 -7.14
N ALA A 19 26.71 0.24 -5.91
CA ALA A 19 25.50 -0.42 -5.46
C ALA A 19 24.32 0.17 -6.22
N LEU A 20 23.89 -0.51 -7.29
CA LEU A 20 22.74 -0.13 -8.10
C LEU A 20 21.49 -0.14 -7.20
N ALA A 21 20.89 1.04 -7.00
CA ALA A 21 19.63 1.17 -6.30
C ALA A 21 18.55 0.43 -7.09
N HIS A 22 18.17 -0.77 -6.64
CA HIS A 22 17.01 -1.48 -7.17
C HIS A 22 15.76 -0.70 -6.75
N GLY A 23 15.00 -0.21 -7.72
CA GLY A 23 13.72 0.48 -7.46
C GLY A 23 12.80 -0.43 -6.64
N GLY A 24 12.23 0.11 -5.56
CA GLY A 24 11.26 -0.62 -4.74
C GLY A 24 10.18 -1.22 -5.62
N GLY A 25 10.05 -2.55 -5.55
CA GLY A 25 9.17 -3.33 -6.42
C GLY A 25 7.73 -2.85 -6.30
N LEU A 26 7.26 -2.14 -7.32
CA LEU A 26 5.86 -2.06 -7.66
C LEU A 26 5.35 -3.46 -8.02
N ASN A 27 4.11 -3.77 -7.65
CA ASN A 27 3.47 -5.01 -8.08
C ASN A 27 3.17 -4.98 -9.59
N ALA A 28 2.61 -6.06 -10.14
CA ALA A 28 2.25 -6.15 -11.55
C ALA A 28 1.31 -5.02 -12.03
N GLN A 29 0.66 -4.33 -11.08
CA GLN A 29 -0.29 -3.25 -11.27
C GLN A 29 0.35 -1.85 -11.14
N GLY A 30 1.65 -1.74 -10.85
CA GLY A 30 2.34 -0.46 -10.69
C GLY A 30 2.19 0.19 -9.32
N CYS A 31 1.80 -0.58 -8.29
CA CYS A 31 1.46 -0.06 -6.98
C CYS A 31 2.34 -0.62 -5.86
N HIS A 32 2.46 0.12 -4.75
CA HIS A 32 3.18 -0.32 -3.57
C HIS A 32 2.65 0.25 -2.25
N THR A 33 2.90 -0.47 -1.16
CA THR A 33 2.59 -0.04 0.21
C THR A 33 3.82 0.60 0.86
N ASN A 34 3.66 1.80 1.42
CA ASN A 34 4.69 2.43 2.22
C ASN A 34 4.80 1.73 3.57
N ARG A 35 5.97 1.13 3.85
CA ARG A 35 6.21 0.39 5.08
C ARG A 35 6.10 1.22 6.36
N LYS A 36 6.33 2.54 6.29
CA LYS A 36 6.29 3.41 7.49
C LYS A 36 4.88 3.85 7.85
N THR A 37 4.03 4.04 6.85
CA THR A 37 2.68 4.59 7.05
C THR A 37 1.57 3.57 6.80
N GLY A 38 1.88 2.45 6.15
CA GLY A 38 0.90 1.48 5.66
C GLY A 38 0.15 1.95 4.41
N ASP A 39 0.46 3.12 3.87
CA ASP A 39 -0.29 3.74 2.76
C ASP A 39 0.00 3.06 1.42
N TYR A 40 -1.05 2.64 0.70
CA TYR A 40 -0.96 1.99 -0.60
C TYR A 40 -1.14 2.98 -1.74
N HIS A 41 -0.11 3.13 -2.58
CA HIS A 41 -0.14 4.09 -3.67
C HIS A 41 0.36 3.50 -4.99
N CYS A 42 -0.26 3.96 -6.08
CA CYS A 42 -0.04 3.48 -7.44
C CYS A 42 0.59 4.56 -8.32
N HIS A 43 1.60 4.17 -9.11
CA HIS A 43 2.28 5.04 -10.05
C HIS A 43 1.88 4.65 -11.48
N GLY A 44 0.96 5.43 -12.07
CA GLY A 44 0.49 5.28 -13.45
C GLY A 44 0.37 6.63 -14.14
N LYS A 45 0.18 6.64 -15.47
CA LYS A 45 0.13 7.84 -16.34
C LYS A 45 -1.07 8.78 -16.10
N THR A 46 -1.55 8.96 -14.87
CA THR A 46 -2.47 10.04 -14.49
C THR A 46 -2.34 10.40 -13.00
N SER A 47 -1.15 10.27 -12.40
CA SER A 47 -0.90 10.73 -11.02
C SER A 47 0.12 11.87 -10.99
N SER A 48 -0.13 12.91 -11.80
CA SER A 48 0.34 14.25 -11.49
C SER A 48 -0.89 15.07 -11.16
N SER A 49 -1.11 15.37 -9.88
CA SER A 49 -1.74 16.62 -9.44
C SER A 49 -1.59 16.75 -7.93
N SER A 50 -0.40 17.16 -7.51
CA SER A 50 -0.31 18.29 -6.59
C SER A 50 -0.97 19.50 -7.27
N ALA A 51 -2.23 19.76 -6.96
CA ALA A 51 -2.92 20.98 -7.38
C ALA A 51 -3.53 21.66 -6.14
N THR A 52 -3.02 22.86 -5.87
CA THR A 52 -3.60 23.88 -5.00
C THR A 52 -5.13 23.94 -5.11
N PRO A 53 -5.90 24.03 -4.01
CA PRO A 53 -7.35 24.04 -4.10
C PRO A 53 -7.85 25.40 -4.61
N ALA A 54 -8.34 25.41 -5.86
CA ALA A 54 -9.33 26.39 -6.30
C ALA A 54 -10.74 25.84 -5.99
N PRO A 55 -11.66 26.64 -5.43
CA PRO A 55 -13.00 26.14 -5.13
C PRO A 55 -13.79 25.98 -6.44
N ARG A 56 -13.95 24.73 -6.88
CA ARG A 56 -14.87 24.36 -7.96
C ARG A 56 -16.21 23.92 -7.35
N PRO A 57 -17.38 24.25 -7.95
CA PRO A 57 -18.67 23.86 -7.40
C PRO A 57 -18.76 22.33 -7.31
N GLN A 58 -18.99 21.84 -6.09
CA GLN A 58 -19.19 20.43 -5.82
C GLN A 58 -20.38 19.94 -6.66
N ARG A 59 -20.14 18.95 -7.53
CA ARG A 59 -21.22 18.14 -8.06
C ARG A 59 -21.78 17.37 -6.87
N ALA A 60 -22.94 17.82 -6.39
CA ALA A 60 -23.72 17.13 -5.39
C ALA A 60 -24.04 15.72 -5.88
N THR A 61 -23.25 14.72 -5.47
CA THR A 61 -23.77 13.37 -5.32
C THR A 61 -24.57 13.40 -4.03
N THR A 62 -25.88 13.61 -4.17
CA THR A 62 -26.84 13.23 -3.14
C THR A 62 -26.74 11.72 -2.98
N ASN A 63 -25.78 11.29 -2.16
CA ASN A 63 -25.70 9.96 -1.62
C ASN A 63 -26.77 9.87 -0.54
N THR A 64 -28.04 9.85 -0.96
CA THR A 64 -29.14 9.46 -0.09
C THR A 64 -29.41 7.99 -0.37
N LEU A 65 -28.39 7.16 -0.10
CA LEU A 65 -28.67 5.80 0.31
C LEU A 65 -29.32 5.96 1.71
N PRO A 66 -30.47 5.33 1.98
CA PRO A 66 -31.01 5.28 3.33
C PRO A 66 -29.89 4.86 4.29
N PRO A 67 -29.82 5.39 5.53
CA PRO A 67 -28.87 4.88 6.50
C PRO A 67 -29.05 3.37 6.54
N ALA A 68 -28.02 2.63 6.13
CA ALA A 68 -28.04 1.19 6.21
C ALA A 68 -28.46 0.87 7.65
N PRO A 69 -29.45 -0.02 7.87
CA PRO A 69 -29.85 -0.39 9.22
C PRO A 69 -28.57 -0.73 9.99
N GLN A 70 -28.42 -0.16 11.18
CA GLN A 70 -27.23 -0.30 12.01
C GLN A 70 -27.12 -1.77 12.41
N VAL A 71 -26.52 -2.59 11.53
CA VAL A 71 -26.36 -4.02 11.76
C VAL A 71 -25.40 -4.15 12.92
N ARG A 72 -25.89 -4.68 14.04
CA ARG A 72 -25.03 -5.02 15.17
C ARG A 72 -23.94 -5.97 14.69
N ALA A 73 -22.78 -5.90 15.31
CA ALA A 73 -21.71 -6.84 15.03
C ALA A 73 -22.24 -8.28 15.09
N PHE A 74 -21.87 -9.12 14.11
CA PHE A 74 -22.24 -10.54 14.12
C PHE A 74 -21.73 -11.17 15.41
N ARG A 75 -22.47 -12.11 16.00
CA ARG A 75 -22.04 -12.77 17.25
C ARG A 75 -20.78 -13.59 17.05
N ASN A 76 -20.63 -14.18 15.87
CA ASN A 76 -19.48 -15.01 15.49
C ASN A 76 -19.40 -15.16 13.96
N CYS A 77 -18.32 -15.78 13.50
CA CYS A 77 -18.09 -15.99 12.07
C CYS A 77 -19.02 -16.99 11.40
N SER A 78 -19.64 -17.91 12.15
CA SER A 78 -20.65 -18.81 11.59
C SER A 78 -21.91 -18.03 11.19
N GLU A 79 -22.32 -17.05 12.00
CA GLU A 79 -23.43 -16.15 11.68
C GLU A 79 -23.10 -15.28 10.45
N ALA A 80 -21.91 -14.68 10.42
CA ALA A 80 -21.46 -13.86 9.29
C ALA A 80 -21.43 -14.66 7.97
N ARG A 81 -20.95 -15.91 8.00
CA ARG A 81 -20.93 -16.81 6.83
C ARG A 81 -22.34 -17.25 6.43
N ALA A 82 -23.20 -17.59 7.38
CA ALA A 82 -24.60 -17.94 7.11
C ALA A 82 -25.38 -16.77 6.48
N ALA A 83 -25.04 -15.54 6.85
CA ALA A 83 -25.58 -14.32 6.27
C ALA A 83 -24.94 -13.93 4.91
N GLY A 84 -23.91 -14.66 4.45
CA GLY A 84 -23.17 -14.32 3.22
C GLY A 84 -22.35 -13.03 3.33
N ALA A 85 -22.06 -12.57 4.54
CA ALA A 85 -21.35 -11.32 4.81
C ALA A 85 -19.84 -11.49 5.03
N ALA A 86 -19.35 -12.73 5.13
CA ALA A 86 -17.92 -12.99 5.31
C ALA A 86 -17.15 -12.93 3.97
N PRO A 87 -15.93 -12.37 3.93
CA PRO A 87 -15.20 -11.74 5.04
C PRO A 87 -15.75 -10.36 5.42
N VAL A 88 -15.85 -10.07 6.73
CA VAL A 88 -16.41 -8.83 7.27
C VAL A 88 -15.27 -7.85 7.55
N ARG A 89 -15.23 -6.67 6.91
CA ARG A 89 -14.08 -5.77 7.05
C ARG A 89 -14.31 -4.71 8.11
N ARG A 90 -13.23 -4.19 8.67
CA ARG A 90 -13.27 -3.06 9.60
C ARG A 90 -13.96 -1.86 8.95
N GLY A 91 -15.06 -1.42 9.56
CA GLY A 91 -15.92 -0.34 9.05
C GLY A 91 -17.19 -0.82 8.35
N ASP A 92 -17.28 -2.12 8.01
CA ASP A 92 -18.52 -2.69 7.49
C ASP A 92 -19.58 -2.83 8.59
N PRO A 93 -20.87 -2.66 8.27
CA PRO A 93 -21.97 -3.04 9.15
C PRO A 93 -21.84 -4.52 9.53
N GLY A 94 -21.87 -4.82 10.82
CA GLY A 94 -21.66 -6.19 11.31
C GLY A 94 -20.23 -6.54 11.71
N TYR A 95 -19.23 -5.67 11.48
CA TYR A 95 -17.89 -5.88 12.01
C TYR A 95 -17.86 -5.74 13.55
N GLY A 96 -17.15 -6.65 14.19
CA GLY A 96 -16.74 -6.53 15.59
C GLY A 96 -15.30 -7.03 15.74
N PRO A 97 -14.47 -6.41 16.60
CA PRO A 97 -13.08 -6.85 16.81
C PRO A 97 -12.94 -8.32 17.23
N HIS A 98 -14.01 -8.92 17.78
CA HIS A 98 -14.04 -10.34 18.13
C HIS A 98 -14.15 -11.30 16.94
N LEU A 99 -14.43 -10.78 15.74
CA LEU A 99 -14.48 -11.54 14.48
C LEU A 99 -13.13 -11.62 13.77
N ASP A 100 -12.22 -10.72 14.13
CA ASP A 100 -10.92 -10.49 13.51
C ASP A 100 -9.85 -11.02 14.47
N ARG A 101 -9.48 -12.29 14.30
CA ARG A 101 -8.68 -13.01 15.30
C ARG A 101 -7.25 -12.48 15.38
N ASP A 102 -6.68 -12.05 14.26
CA ASP A 102 -5.31 -11.55 14.18
C ASP A 102 -5.22 -10.01 14.15
N ASN A 103 -6.37 -9.32 14.15
CA ASN A 103 -6.53 -7.87 14.17
C ASN A 103 -6.04 -7.17 12.89
N ASP A 104 -6.02 -7.86 11.76
CA ASP A 104 -5.56 -7.32 10.48
C ASP A 104 -6.60 -6.40 9.79
N GLY A 105 -7.84 -6.39 10.30
CA GLY A 105 -8.96 -5.59 9.77
C GLY A 105 -9.89 -6.36 8.86
N ILE A 106 -9.66 -7.65 8.66
CA ILE A 106 -10.53 -8.61 8.02
C ILE A 106 -11.03 -9.52 9.13
N GLY A 107 -12.34 -9.79 9.16
CA GLY A 107 -12.95 -10.70 10.09
C GLY A 107 -13.49 -11.91 9.36
N CYS A 108 -13.38 -13.08 9.99
CA CYS A 108 -13.91 -14.34 9.51
C CYS A 108 -13.25 -14.92 8.25
N GLU A 109 -11.98 -14.56 8.03
CA GLU A 109 -11.01 -15.34 7.24
C GLU A 109 -10.92 -16.83 7.63
#